data_AF-A0A538EFX8-F1
#
_entry.id   AF-A0A538EFX8-F1
#
_cell.length_a   1.000
_cell.length_b   1.000
_cell.length_c   1.000
_cell.angle_alpha   90.00
_cell.angle_beta   90.00
_cell.angle_gamma   90.00
#
_symmetry.space_group_name_H-M   'P 1'
#
loop_
_entity.id
_entity.type
_entity.pdbx_description
1 polymer ?
#
loop_
_entity_poly.entity_id
_entity_poly.type
_entity_poly.pdbx_seq_one_letter_code
_entity_poly.pdbx_strand_id
1 'polypeptide(L)'
;MDTARRGNYDSGQDFVLEYGELRFTFNERDFGERCEQAALKLGFVDGRLKEAELEDLVNLVVNGEVHDPASALGEHVNDCWPDLVGPAERSLVHWLRRLVFRSAWLDQRVKEGELDIAYREGSQTFAYIQPERNGEPIELAPEPSWNRVAYVPR
;
A
#
# COMPACT_ATOMS: atom_id res chain seq x y z
N MET A 1 13.00 -19.40 -24.98
CA MET A 1 12.42 -19.04 -23.68
C MET A 1 11.79 -17.68 -23.88
N ASP A 2 10.47 -17.64 -24.10
CA ASP A 2 9.75 -16.37 -24.09
C ASP A 2 9.87 -15.81 -22.68
N THR A 3 10.70 -14.77 -22.52
CA THR A 3 10.63 -13.88 -21.36
C THR A 3 9.29 -13.16 -21.48
N ALA A 4 8.22 -13.81 -21.01
CA ALA A 4 6.90 -13.20 -20.95
C ALA A 4 7.09 -11.83 -20.29
N ARG A 5 6.85 -10.77 -21.05
CA ARG A 5 7.03 -9.40 -20.60
C ARG A 5 6.07 -9.23 -19.44
N ARG A 6 6.59 -9.25 -18.21
CA ARG A 6 5.82 -9.06 -16.97
C ARG A 6 4.83 -7.90 -17.18
N GLY A 7 3.55 -8.21 -17.03
CA GLY A 7 2.48 -7.25 -17.22
C GLY A 7 2.53 -6.17 -16.15
N ASN A 8 2.04 -4.99 -16.50
CA ASN A 8 1.69 -4.01 -15.50
C ASN A 8 0.39 -4.45 -14.82
N TYR A 9 0.28 -4.20 -13.52
CA TYR A 9 -1.00 -4.35 -12.82
C TYR A 9 -2.00 -3.34 -13.36
N ASP A 10 -3.22 -3.82 -13.63
CA ASP A 10 -4.35 -3.01 -14.05
C ASP A 10 -5.62 -3.50 -13.33
N SER A 11 -6.29 -2.58 -12.64
CA SER A 11 -7.65 -2.76 -12.13
C SER A 11 -8.63 -1.67 -12.58
N GLY A 12 -8.17 -0.66 -13.33
CA GLY A 12 -8.94 0.52 -13.71
C GLY A 12 -8.05 1.70 -14.10
N GLN A 13 -8.64 2.87 -14.33
CA GLN A 13 -7.95 4.02 -14.95
C GLN A 13 -8.04 5.32 -14.12
N ASP A 14 -8.50 5.23 -12.87
CA ASP A 14 -8.72 6.39 -12.00
C ASP A 14 -7.40 6.90 -11.40
N PHE A 15 -6.50 5.97 -11.06
CA PHE A 15 -5.20 6.28 -10.45
C PHE A 15 -4.05 5.60 -11.19
N VAL A 16 -2.87 6.25 -11.19
CA VAL A 16 -1.64 5.73 -11.79
C VAL A 16 -0.50 5.86 -10.78
N LEU A 17 0.25 4.77 -10.57
CA LEU A 17 1.51 4.79 -9.84
C LEU A 17 2.65 4.25 -10.70
N GLU A 18 3.76 4.97 -10.67
CA GLU A 18 4.97 4.64 -11.40
C GLU A 18 6.11 4.33 -10.44
N TYR A 19 6.83 3.24 -10.72
CA TYR A 19 8.01 2.86 -9.94
C TYR A 19 9.07 2.28 -10.89
N GLY A 20 10.12 3.08 -11.15
CA GLY A 20 11.09 2.75 -12.19
C GLY A 20 10.43 2.71 -13.57
N GLU A 21 10.48 1.55 -14.23
CA GLU A 21 9.89 1.34 -15.57
C GLU A 21 8.45 0.80 -15.53
N LEU A 22 7.94 0.48 -14.33
CA LEU A 22 6.60 -0.08 -14.15
C LEU A 22 5.58 1.03 -13.94
N ARG A 23 4.40 0.87 -14.56
CA ARG A 23 3.28 1.81 -14.50
C ARG A 23 2.00 1.05 -14.23
N PHE A 24 1.49 1.12 -13.01
CA PHE A 24 0.30 0.40 -12.59
C PHE A 24 -0.91 1.33 -12.57
N THR A 25 -2.06 0.80 -12.97
CA THR A 25 -3.32 1.55 -13.06
C THR A 25 -4.36 0.92 -12.16
N PHE A 26 -5.14 1.76 -11.49
CA PHE A 26 -6.08 1.33 -10.47
C PHE A 26 -7.45 1.96 -10.69
N ASN A 27 -8.52 1.22 -10.40
CA ASN A 27 -9.80 1.85 -10.11
C ASN A 27 -9.80 2.46 -8.69
N GLU A 28 -10.74 3.35 -8.43
CA GLU A 28 -10.87 4.06 -7.16
C GLU A 28 -10.94 3.15 -5.94
N ARG A 29 -11.78 2.11 -6.01
CA ARG A 29 -11.98 1.19 -4.89
C ARG A 29 -10.71 0.42 -4.53
N ASP A 30 -10.05 -0.17 -5.53
CA ASP A 30 -8.83 -0.93 -5.34
C ASP A 30 -7.69 -0.05 -4.83
N PHE A 31 -7.56 1.17 -5.36
CA PHE A 31 -6.55 2.12 -4.88
C PHE A 31 -6.78 2.52 -3.42
N GLY A 32 -8.02 2.84 -3.05
CA GLY A 32 -8.40 3.16 -1.68
C GLY A 32 -8.15 2.01 -0.72
N GLU A 33 -8.62 0.80 -1.04
CA GLU A 33 -8.39 -0.39 -0.22
C GLU A 33 -6.89 -0.65 0.00
N ARG A 34 -6.05 -0.47 -1.02
CA ARG A 34 -4.59 -0.60 -0.89
C ARG A 34 -3.95 0.51 -0.05
N CYS A 35 -4.42 1.75 -0.18
CA CYS A 35 -3.94 2.86 0.64
C CYS A 35 -4.24 2.60 2.12
N GLU A 36 -5.46 2.17 2.44
CA GLU A 36 -5.87 1.83 3.80
C GLU A 36 -5.03 0.68 4.36
N GLN A 37 -4.86 -0.41 3.60
CA GLN A 37 -4.02 -1.54 4.04
C GLN A 37 -2.55 -1.14 4.23
N ALA A 38 -2.02 -0.25 3.40
CA ALA A 38 -0.67 0.29 3.59
C ALA A 38 -0.57 1.12 4.88
N ALA A 39 -1.55 1.99 5.16
CA ALA A 39 -1.56 2.80 6.38
C ALA A 39 -1.69 1.94 7.65
N LEU A 40 -2.53 0.90 7.61
CA LEU A 40 -2.64 -0.10 8.68
C LEU A 40 -1.31 -0.82 8.92
N LYS A 41 -0.64 -1.26 7.85
CA LYS A 41 0.63 -1.98 7.94
C LYS A 41 1.76 -1.11 8.51
N LEU A 42 1.74 0.19 8.20
CA LEU A 42 2.67 1.16 8.76
C LEU A 42 2.30 1.59 10.19
N GLY A 43 1.11 1.21 10.68
CA GLY A 43 0.61 1.62 11.99
C GLY A 43 0.32 3.12 12.07
N PHE A 44 0.03 3.76 10.93
CA PHE A 44 -0.41 5.16 10.91
C PHE A 44 -1.90 5.29 11.26
N VAL A 45 -2.68 4.24 11.02
CA VAL A 45 -4.09 4.13 11.41
C VAL A 45 -4.31 2.77 12.08
N ASP A 46 -5.27 2.70 13.01
CA ASP A 46 -5.51 1.49 13.83
C ASP A 46 -6.69 0.63 13.33
N GLY A 47 -7.42 1.09 12.33
CA GLY A 47 -8.61 0.38 11.85
C GLY A 47 -9.12 0.86 10.51
N ARG A 48 -10.32 0.39 10.17
CA ARG A 48 -11.04 0.83 8.97
C ARG A 48 -11.34 2.31 9.04
N LEU A 49 -11.05 3.00 7.95
CA LEU A 49 -11.33 4.41 7.77
C LEU A 49 -12.75 4.61 7.28
N LYS A 50 -13.35 5.73 7.70
CA LYS A 50 -14.58 6.24 7.09
C LYS A 50 -14.26 6.81 5.71
N GLU A 51 -15.29 7.00 4.91
CA GLU A 51 -15.16 7.46 3.51
C GLU A 51 -14.34 8.75 3.37
N ALA A 52 -14.64 9.80 4.14
CA ALA A 52 -13.88 11.06 4.11
C ALA A 52 -12.43 10.92 4.62
N GLU A 53 -12.17 10.00 5.56
CA GLU A 53 -10.81 9.73 6.05
C GLU A 53 -9.99 8.97 5.01
N LEU A 54 -10.64 8.05 4.29
CA LEU A 54 -10.04 7.33 3.18
C LEU A 54 -9.74 8.27 2.01
N GLU A 55 -10.64 9.21 1.71
CA GLU A 55 -10.44 10.25 0.71
C GLU A 55 -9.19 11.10 1.02
N ASP A 56 -9.05 11.58 2.26
CA ASP A 56 -7.86 12.32 2.70
C ASP A 56 -6.58 11.47 2.58
N LEU A 57 -6.64 10.18 2.95
CA LEU A 57 -5.50 9.27 2.81
C LEU A 57 -5.12 9.06 1.34
N VAL A 58 -6.11 8.86 0.45
CA VAL A 58 -5.88 8.74 -0.99
C VAL A 58 -5.27 10.02 -1.54
N ASN A 59 -5.81 11.19 -1.17
CA ASN A 59 -5.27 12.48 -1.56
C ASN A 59 -3.82 12.66 -1.10
N LEU A 60 -3.49 12.25 0.13
CA LEU A 60 -2.12 12.23 0.64
C LEU A 60 -1.21 11.33 -0.21
N VAL A 61 -1.66 10.12 -0.56
CA VAL A 61 -0.86 9.20 -1.37
C VAL A 61 -0.66 9.74 -2.78
N VAL A 62 -1.67 10.35 -3.41
CA VAL A 62 -1.58 10.86 -4.78
C VAL A 62 -0.77 12.16 -4.84
N ASN A 63 -1.15 13.16 -4.06
CA ASN A 63 -0.58 14.50 -4.14
C ASN A 63 0.69 14.63 -3.30
N GLY A 64 0.85 13.79 -2.29
CA GLY A 64 1.94 13.89 -1.32
C GLY A 64 1.66 14.90 -0.22
N GLU A 65 0.44 15.44 -0.13
CA GLU A 65 -0.03 16.38 0.88
C GLU A 65 -1.58 16.41 0.92
N VAL A 66 -2.15 17.01 1.98
CA VAL A 66 -3.60 17.21 2.13
C VAL A 66 -3.87 18.70 2.32
N HIS A 67 -4.29 19.41 1.26
CA HIS A 67 -4.49 20.86 1.31
C HIS A 67 -5.77 21.30 2.03
N ASP A 68 -6.89 20.64 1.72
CA ASP A 68 -8.21 20.95 2.27
C ASP A 68 -8.77 19.67 2.89
N PRO A 69 -8.48 19.40 4.18
CA PRO A 69 -8.91 18.18 4.85
C PRO A 69 -10.44 18.00 4.82
N ALA A 70 -10.89 16.87 4.28
CA ALA A 70 -12.28 16.48 4.35
C ALA A 70 -12.65 15.82 5.70
N SER A 71 -11.64 15.47 6.51
CA SER A 71 -11.80 14.73 7.76
C SER A 71 -10.74 15.10 8.82
N ALA A 72 -10.95 14.59 10.04
CA ALA A 72 -9.99 14.69 11.13
C ALA A 72 -8.66 13.96 10.84
N LEU A 73 -8.65 12.98 9.92
CA LEU A 73 -7.40 12.34 9.49
C LEU A 73 -6.54 13.33 8.70
N GLY A 74 -7.13 14.07 7.76
CA GLY A 74 -6.41 15.09 6.99
C GLY A 74 -5.92 16.23 7.89
N GLU A 75 -6.73 16.67 8.85
CA GLU A 75 -6.30 17.64 9.87
C GLU A 75 -5.10 17.11 10.67
N HIS A 76 -5.17 15.86 11.14
CA HIS A 76 -4.08 15.22 11.88
C HIS A 76 -2.80 15.11 11.06
N VAL A 77 -2.90 14.74 9.78
CA VAL A 77 -1.75 14.71 8.84
C VAL A 77 -1.07 16.08 8.79
N ASN A 78 -1.85 17.16 8.71
CA ASN A 78 -1.32 18.51 8.66
C ASN A 78 -0.68 18.92 9.99
N ASP A 79 -1.30 18.57 11.12
CA ASP A 79 -0.79 18.88 12.46
C ASP A 79 0.54 18.18 12.77
N CYS A 80 0.71 16.93 12.32
CA CYS A 80 1.93 16.14 12.55
C CYS A 80 2.88 16.09 11.35
N TRP A 81 2.68 16.94 10.34
CA TRP A 81 3.44 16.93 9.09
C TRP A 81 4.97 16.82 9.25
N PRO A 82 5.63 17.55 10.19
CA PRO A 82 7.08 17.45 10.40
C PRO A 82 7.59 16.04 10.74
N ASP A 83 6.75 15.19 11.33
CA ASP A 83 7.07 13.81 11.68
C ASP A 83 6.76 12.81 10.54
N LEU A 84 5.97 13.24 9.55
CA LEU A 84 5.58 12.43 8.38
C LEU A 84 6.51 12.61 7.19
N VAL A 85 7.20 13.75 7.12
CA VAL A 85 8.14 14.07 6.04
C VAL A 85 9.57 13.69 6.37
N GLY A 86 10.33 13.36 5.33
CA GLY A 86 11.74 13.05 5.44
C GLY A 86 12.31 12.52 4.13
N PRO A 87 13.62 12.22 4.10
CA PRO A 87 14.19 11.45 3.01
C PRO A 87 13.52 10.07 2.94
N ALA A 88 13.36 9.51 1.74
CA ALA A 88 12.61 8.28 1.40
C ALA A 88 12.27 7.33 2.57
N GLU A 89 13.28 6.75 3.22
CA GLU A 89 13.09 5.77 4.31
C GLU A 89 12.31 6.28 5.52
N ARG A 90 12.26 7.61 5.72
CA ARG A 90 11.58 8.31 6.81
C ARG A 90 10.34 9.09 6.35
N SER A 91 9.90 8.92 5.10
CA SER A 91 8.68 9.57 4.58
C SER A 91 7.50 8.61 4.60
N LEU A 92 6.41 9.00 5.27
CA LEU A 92 5.18 8.20 5.29
C LEU A 92 4.64 8.01 3.86
N VAL A 93 4.55 9.10 3.09
CA VAL A 93 4.06 9.08 1.69
C VAL A 93 4.87 8.12 0.83
N HIS A 94 6.20 8.14 0.96
CA HIS A 94 7.07 7.22 0.23
C HIS A 94 6.72 5.76 0.52
N TRP A 95 6.55 5.42 1.81
CA TRP A 95 6.24 4.05 2.22
C TRP A 95 4.82 3.62 1.87
N LEU A 96 3.83 4.52 1.95
CA LEU A 96 2.47 4.26 1.49
C LEU A 96 2.48 3.89 -0.01
N ARG A 97 3.07 4.74 -0.86
CA ARG A 97 3.21 4.45 -2.31
C ARG A 97 3.95 3.15 -2.58
N ARG A 98 5.05 2.90 -1.84
CA ARG A 98 5.84 1.68 -1.98
C ARG A 98 5.04 0.43 -1.63
N LEU A 99 4.19 0.48 -0.60
CA LEU A 99 3.35 -0.65 -0.18
C LEU A 99 2.17 -0.88 -1.12
N VAL A 100 1.50 0.19 -1.59
CA VAL A 100 0.48 0.10 -2.64
C VAL A 100 1.07 -0.55 -3.89
N PHE A 101 2.23 -0.07 -4.34
CA PHE A 101 2.93 -0.66 -5.48
C PHE A 101 3.33 -2.12 -5.24
N ARG A 102 3.92 -2.43 -4.09
CA ARG A 102 4.35 -3.80 -3.72
C ARG A 102 3.18 -4.77 -3.73
N SER A 103 2.04 -4.40 -3.14
CA SER A 103 0.86 -5.27 -3.11
C SER A 103 0.33 -5.53 -4.52
N ALA A 104 0.25 -4.50 -5.37
CA ALA A 104 -0.21 -4.64 -6.75
C ALA A 104 0.75 -5.50 -7.58
N TRP A 105 2.04 -5.35 -7.35
CA TRP A 105 3.07 -6.16 -7.97
C TRP A 105 2.94 -7.64 -7.58
N LEU A 106 2.70 -7.93 -6.30
CA LEU A 106 2.49 -9.29 -5.80
C LEU A 106 1.23 -9.92 -6.42
N ASP A 107 0.13 -9.19 -6.47
CA ASP A 107 -1.11 -9.70 -7.07
C ASP A 107 -0.96 -9.94 -8.58
N GLN A 108 -0.18 -9.11 -9.28
CA GLN A 108 0.14 -9.36 -10.69
C GLN A 108 0.97 -10.64 -10.86
N ARG A 109 1.92 -10.92 -9.96
CA ARG A 109 2.69 -12.18 -9.98
C ARG A 109 1.81 -13.40 -9.68
N VAL A 110 0.79 -13.23 -8.82
CA VAL A 110 -0.23 -14.28 -8.62
C VAL A 110 -1.05 -14.49 -9.88
N LYS A 111 -1.53 -13.42 -10.53
CA LYS A 111 -2.28 -13.51 -11.81
C LYS A 111 -1.48 -14.19 -12.93
N GLU A 112 -0.16 -14.02 -12.93
CA GLU A 112 0.75 -14.62 -13.91
C GLU A 112 1.19 -16.05 -13.52
N GLY A 113 0.80 -16.55 -12.35
CA GLY A 113 1.17 -17.87 -11.84
C GLY A 113 2.61 -17.98 -11.31
N GLU A 114 3.35 -16.87 -11.23
CA GLU A 114 4.69 -16.83 -10.61
C GLU A 114 4.61 -17.01 -9.09
N LEU A 115 3.51 -16.56 -8.46
CA LEU A 115 3.22 -16.72 -7.04
C LEU A 115 1.84 -17.34 -6.84
N ASP A 116 1.60 -17.89 -5.66
CA ASP A 116 0.28 -18.31 -5.19
C ASP A 116 0.08 -17.85 -3.73
N ILE A 117 -1.13 -18.01 -3.18
CA ILE A 117 -1.49 -17.63 -1.81
C ILE A 117 -1.81 -18.88 -1.00
N ALA A 118 -1.09 -19.07 0.10
CA ALA A 118 -1.35 -20.15 1.05
C ALA A 118 -1.74 -19.60 2.43
N TYR A 119 -2.73 -20.25 3.04
CA TYR A 119 -3.08 -20.02 4.44
C TYR A 119 -2.06 -20.71 5.36
N ARG A 120 -1.57 -19.97 6.37
CA ARG A 120 -0.62 -20.43 7.39
C ARG A 120 -1.38 -20.61 8.70
N GLU A 121 -1.75 -21.84 9.02
CA GLU A 121 -2.55 -22.16 10.22
C GLU A 121 -1.90 -21.69 11.52
N GLY A 122 -0.57 -21.83 11.65
CA GLY A 122 0.14 -21.48 12.88
C GLY A 122 0.11 -20.00 13.23
N SER A 123 0.05 -19.12 12.23
CA SER A 123 -0.07 -17.67 12.42
C SER A 123 -1.47 -17.13 12.13
N GLN A 124 -2.37 -17.97 11.62
CA GLN A 124 -3.68 -17.59 11.09
C GLN A 124 -3.63 -16.46 10.04
N THR A 125 -2.58 -16.46 9.21
CA THR A 125 -2.36 -15.44 8.17
C THR A 125 -2.26 -16.05 6.78
N PHE A 126 -2.35 -15.22 5.76
CA PHE A 126 -2.01 -15.59 4.39
C PHE A 126 -0.56 -15.21 4.07
N ALA A 127 0.08 -16.01 3.23
CA ALA A 127 1.41 -15.73 2.72
C ALA A 127 1.47 -15.99 1.20
N TYR A 128 2.22 -15.15 0.50
CA TYR A 128 2.60 -15.43 -0.88
C TYR A 128 3.65 -16.54 -0.89
N ILE A 129 3.45 -17.54 -1.74
CA ILE A 129 4.31 -18.71 -1.90
C ILE A 129 4.77 -18.84 -3.34
N GLN A 130 5.88 -19.57 -3.54
CA GLN A 130 6.46 -19.85 -4.85
C GLN A 130 6.12 -21.29 -5.27
N PRO A 131 5.20 -21.52 -6.22
CA PRO A 131 4.85 -22.86 -6.67
C PRO A 131 6.05 -23.66 -7.19
N GLU A 132 6.94 -23.01 -7.94
CA GLU A 132 8.17 -23.63 -8.48
C GLU A 132 9.18 -24.04 -7.40
N ARG A 133 9.07 -23.48 -6.19
CA ARG A 133 9.90 -23.81 -5.03
C ARG A 133 9.13 -24.57 -3.96
N ASN A 134 8.25 -25.47 -4.39
CA ASN A 134 7.51 -26.36 -3.50
C ASN A 134 6.69 -25.61 -2.43
N GLY A 135 6.13 -24.44 -2.77
CA GLY A 135 5.31 -23.63 -1.87
C GLY A 135 6.09 -22.87 -0.78
N GLU A 136 7.39 -22.66 -0.99
CA GLU A 136 8.21 -21.83 -0.10
C GLU A 136 7.65 -20.38 -0.05
N PRO A 137 7.38 -19.82 1.15
CA PRO A 137 6.93 -18.45 1.27
C PRO A 137 8.02 -17.45 0.86
N ILE A 138 7.63 -16.36 0.22
CA ILE A 138 8.56 -15.26 -0.08
C ILE A 138 8.85 -14.45 1.18
N GLU A 139 10.07 -13.91 1.27
CA GLU A 139 10.44 -12.94 2.29
C GLU A 139 10.28 -11.52 1.74
N LEU A 140 9.49 -10.70 2.43
CA LEU A 140 9.30 -9.29 2.08
C LEU A 140 10.17 -8.43 2.98
N ALA A 141 10.77 -7.38 2.40
CA ALA A 141 11.55 -6.42 3.17
C ALA A 141 10.66 -5.77 4.25
N PRO A 142 11.15 -5.68 5.51
CA PRO A 142 10.38 -5.15 6.61
C PRO A 142 9.98 -3.70 6.38
N GLU A 143 8.86 -3.31 6.96
CA GLU A 143 8.36 -1.94 6.95
C GLU A 143 8.71 -1.19 8.26
N PRO A 144 8.96 0.13 8.20
CA PRO A 144 9.03 0.97 9.39
C PRO A 144 7.64 1.17 10.01
N SER A 145 7.58 1.87 11.14
CA SER A 145 6.33 2.14 11.87
C SER A 145 6.15 3.62 12.16
N TRP A 146 4.91 4.09 12.01
CA TRP A 146 4.41 5.42 12.37
C TRP A 146 3.51 5.42 13.61
N ASN A 147 3.52 4.35 14.42
CA ASN A 147 2.70 4.21 15.64
C ASN A 147 2.80 5.41 16.60
N ARG A 148 3.94 6.10 16.63
CA ARG A 148 4.17 7.27 17.51
C ARG A 148 3.31 8.47 17.16
N VAL A 149 2.88 8.58 15.90
CA VAL A 149 2.06 9.67 15.37
C VAL A 149 0.81 9.11 14.70
N ALA A 150 0.37 7.92 15.12
CA ALA A 150 -0.82 7.28 14.60
C ALA A 150 -2.05 8.18 14.78
N TYR A 151 -2.87 8.24 13.75
CA TYR A 151 -4.19 8.85 13.83
C TYR A 151 -5.10 7.98 14.70
N VAL A 152 -5.71 8.61 15.71
CA VAL A 152 -6.71 8.00 16.58
C VAL A 152 -8.01 8.78 16.40
N PRO A 153 -9.07 8.15 15.87
CA PRO A 153 -10.38 8.79 15.75
C PRO A 153 -10.85 9.30 17.11
N ARG A 154 -11.32 10.55 17.16
CA ARG A 154 -11.92 11.13 18.36
C ARG A 154 -13.34 10.61 18.61
#